data_AF-A0AAD9UN66-F1
#
_entry.id   AF-A0AAD9UN66-F1
#
_cell.length_a   1.000
_cell.length_b   1.000
_cell.length_c   1.000
_cell.angle_alpha   90.00
_cell.angle_beta   90.00
_cell.angle_gamma   90.00
#
_symmetry.space_group_name_H-M   'P 1'
#
loop_
_entity.id
_entity.type
_entity.pdbx_description
1 polymer ?
#
loop_
_entity_poly.entity_id
_entity_poly.type
_entity_poly.pdbx_seq_one_letter_code
_entity_poly.pdbx_strand_id
1 'polypeptide(L)'
;MGWPFGNESNEENTPSDQIGASLMGRAETFQKDVDSMLSQVTRMTLPLQRQSFACCVNCFDTSDENLERIGDCVKQCQAKPEKFGNAVQTELNQLQDLLLSCQQKCFDTYSAKSGSGTTAAEMERCAIKCYDNNQSAIAEIATRLRNGKAKKTRKFAQVKRRMNPKDPKIALNKPVSKQTKENTGPLSEGPQVHYGMFFNYNENLVPPYQVIVDTNFINASIQNKLDLHKAMIDCLIAKCIIYVTDCVIGELEKLGHRYRLALQLAKDPRVNRLTCTHTGTYADDCIVERVMQHKCYIVATNDVDLKRRIRRIPGVPIMYVANHKYAIERIPMSITGK
;
A
#
# COMPACT_ATOMS: atom_id res chain seq x y z
N MET A 1 -33.37 -17.51 7.80
CA MET A 1 -33.24 -18.18 9.11
C MET A 1 -34.63 -18.60 9.53
N GLY A 2 -34.88 -19.91 9.53
CA GLY A 2 -36.20 -20.50 9.74
C GLY A 2 -36.67 -20.38 11.18
N TRP A 3 -37.97 -20.20 11.35
CA TRP A 3 -38.66 -20.23 12.64
C TRP A 3 -39.09 -21.68 12.94
N PRO A 4 -39.04 -22.12 14.21
CA PRO A 4 -39.43 -23.49 14.57
C PRO A 4 -40.96 -23.60 14.65
N PHE A 5 -41.52 -24.56 13.91
CA PHE A 5 -42.92 -24.97 14.02
C PHE A 5 -43.09 -25.94 15.20
N GLY A 6 -44.00 -25.63 16.11
CA GLY A 6 -44.59 -26.57 17.06
C GLY A 6 -45.91 -27.10 16.53
N ASN A 7 -46.12 -28.41 16.70
CA ASN A 7 -47.16 -29.27 16.11
C ASN A 7 -48.64 -28.86 16.31
N GLU A 8 -49.43 -29.31 15.35
CA GLU A 8 -50.89 -29.37 15.29
C GLU A 8 -51.55 -30.28 16.35
N SER A 9 -52.79 -29.94 16.73
CA SER A 9 -53.90 -30.90 16.91
C SER A 9 -55.28 -30.20 16.86
N ASN A 10 -56.11 -30.64 15.90
CA ASN A 10 -57.60 -30.68 15.73
C ASN A 10 -58.51 -30.15 16.88
N GLU A 11 -59.76 -29.67 16.72
CA GLU A 11 -60.86 -29.94 15.75
C GLU A 11 -62.05 -28.95 15.97
N GLU A 12 -63.01 -28.92 15.02
CA GLU A 12 -64.45 -28.49 15.09
C GLU A 12 -64.97 -27.09 14.63
N ASN A 13 -65.50 -27.07 13.38
CA ASN A 13 -66.84 -26.69 12.86
C ASN A 13 -67.53 -25.29 12.97
N THR A 14 -67.57 -24.59 11.81
CA THR A 14 -68.69 -23.88 11.09
C THR A 14 -69.27 -22.52 11.61
N PRO A 15 -70.09 -21.78 10.83
CA PRO A 15 -69.74 -20.98 9.64
C PRO A 15 -70.26 -19.50 9.74
N SER A 16 -69.52 -18.49 9.24
CA SER A 16 -70.12 -17.20 8.82
C SER A 16 -69.10 -16.26 8.15
N ASP A 17 -69.59 -15.61 7.10
CA ASP A 17 -68.98 -14.55 6.29
C ASP A 17 -68.05 -13.57 7.02
N GLN A 18 -66.75 -13.56 6.69
CA GLN A 18 -65.92 -12.35 6.67
C GLN A 18 -64.80 -12.45 5.61
N ILE A 19 -65.03 -11.83 4.46
CA ILE A 19 -63.96 -11.34 3.60
C ILE A 19 -63.26 -10.22 4.39
N GLY A 20 -62.17 -10.54 5.10
CA GLY A 20 -61.55 -9.62 6.05
C GLY A 20 -60.22 -10.10 6.64
N ALA A 21 -59.18 -10.10 5.80
CA ALA A 21 -57.75 -10.02 6.14
C ALA A 21 -57.18 -11.07 7.13
N SER A 22 -56.83 -12.26 6.62
CA SER A 22 -55.76 -13.03 7.27
C SER A 22 -54.43 -12.29 7.09
N LEU A 23 -53.57 -12.34 8.10
CA LEU A 23 -52.21 -11.77 8.07
C LEU A 23 -51.45 -12.19 6.81
N MET A 24 -51.57 -13.47 6.45
CA MET A 24 -50.89 -14.07 5.33
C MET A 24 -51.36 -13.45 4.00
N GLY A 25 -52.66 -13.26 3.83
CA GLY A 25 -53.21 -12.59 2.65
C GLY A 25 -52.75 -11.13 2.52
N ARG A 26 -52.64 -10.41 3.65
CA ARG A 26 -52.17 -9.02 3.62
C ARG A 26 -50.67 -8.92 3.33
N ALA A 27 -49.86 -9.81 3.92
CA ALA A 27 -48.43 -9.90 3.65
C ALA A 27 -48.15 -10.22 2.17
N GLU A 28 -48.92 -11.12 1.55
CA GLU A 28 -48.81 -11.41 0.12
C GLU A 28 -49.15 -10.20 -0.76
N THR A 29 -50.20 -9.44 -0.42
CA THR A 29 -50.53 -8.21 -1.18
C THR A 29 -49.44 -7.15 -1.05
N PHE A 30 -48.88 -6.97 0.14
CA PHE A 30 -47.78 -6.04 0.36
C PHE A 30 -46.51 -6.46 -0.41
N GLN A 31 -46.19 -7.76 -0.41
CA GLN A 31 -45.07 -8.29 -1.19
C GLN A 31 -45.25 -8.04 -2.70
N LYS A 32 -46.46 -8.28 -3.23
CA LYS A 32 -46.79 -7.98 -4.64
C LYS A 32 -46.64 -6.49 -4.97
N ASP A 33 -47.01 -5.60 -4.07
CA ASP A 33 -46.86 -4.14 -4.25
C ASP A 33 -45.37 -3.74 -4.30
N VAL A 34 -44.54 -4.33 -3.43
CA VAL A 34 -43.07 -4.11 -3.42
C VAL A 34 -42.44 -4.67 -4.71
N ASP A 35 -42.82 -5.87 -5.14
CA ASP A 35 -42.30 -6.49 -6.36
C ASP A 35 -42.71 -5.72 -7.62
N SER A 36 -43.93 -5.18 -7.64
CA SER A 36 -44.42 -4.30 -8.71
C SER A 36 -43.63 -2.99 -8.76
N MET A 37 -43.39 -2.36 -7.59
CA MET A 37 -42.56 -1.16 -7.48
C MET A 37 -41.13 -1.44 -7.98
N LEU A 38 -40.51 -2.54 -7.54
CA LEU A 38 -39.17 -2.95 -7.96
C LEU A 38 -39.08 -3.20 -9.46
N SER A 39 -40.09 -3.86 -10.03
CA SER A 39 -40.19 -4.08 -11.47
C SER A 39 -40.27 -2.77 -12.25
N GLN A 40 -41.05 -1.80 -11.76
CA GLN A 40 -41.17 -0.49 -12.37
C GLN A 40 -39.86 0.31 -12.28
N VAL A 41 -39.20 0.28 -11.12
CA VAL A 41 -37.91 0.93 -10.89
C VAL A 41 -36.81 0.31 -11.77
N THR A 42 -36.79 -1.02 -11.89
CA THR A 42 -35.83 -1.74 -12.74
C THR A 42 -36.03 -1.43 -14.22
N ARG A 43 -37.27 -1.28 -14.69
CA ARG A 43 -37.52 -0.86 -16.09
C ARG A 43 -37.01 0.56 -16.37
N MET A 44 -37.01 1.45 -15.37
CA MET A 44 -36.47 2.80 -15.51
C MET A 44 -34.94 2.83 -15.55
N THR A 45 -34.23 1.79 -15.06
CA THR A 45 -32.76 1.73 -15.14
C THR A 45 -32.25 1.20 -16.47
N LEU A 46 -33.09 0.55 -17.28
CA LEU A 46 -32.70 -0.01 -18.58
C LEU A 46 -32.03 1.01 -19.53
N PRO A 47 -32.51 2.27 -19.68
CA PRO A 47 -31.83 3.26 -20.52
C PRO A 47 -30.43 3.63 -19.99
N LEU A 48 -30.28 3.70 -18.67
CA LEU A 48 -29.01 4.00 -18.00
C LEU A 48 -28.01 2.84 -18.17
N GLN A 49 -28.49 1.60 -18.01
CA GLN A 49 -27.69 0.40 -18.25
C GLN A 49 -27.26 0.32 -19.72
N ARG A 50 -28.16 0.58 -20.67
CA ARG A 50 -27.83 0.66 -22.10
C ARG A 50 -26.73 1.68 -22.39
N GLN A 51 -26.83 2.88 -21.82
CA GLN A 51 -25.79 3.92 -21.99
C GLN A 51 -24.45 3.50 -21.37
N SER A 52 -24.48 2.84 -20.21
CA SER A 52 -23.29 2.31 -19.54
C SER A 52 -22.60 1.24 -20.39
N PHE A 53 -23.35 0.29 -20.93
CA PHE A 53 -22.78 -0.77 -21.77
C PHE A 53 -22.24 -0.22 -23.10
N ALA A 54 -22.93 0.72 -23.73
CA ALA A 54 -22.42 1.39 -24.93
C ALA A 54 -21.11 2.16 -24.65
N CYS A 55 -21.02 2.83 -23.50
CA CYS A 55 -19.78 3.48 -23.03
C CYS A 55 -18.65 2.47 -22.83
N CYS A 56 -18.95 1.29 -22.25
CA CYS A 56 -17.96 0.24 -22.04
C CYS A 56 -17.43 -0.32 -23.37
N VAL A 57 -18.28 -0.55 -24.36
CA VAL A 57 -17.85 -1.01 -25.70
C VAL A 57 -16.90 0.01 -26.33
N ASN A 58 -17.26 1.30 -26.29
CA ASN A 58 -16.39 2.37 -26.80
C ASN A 58 -15.04 2.45 -26.07
N CYS A 59 -14.96 2.07 -24.79
CA CYS A 59 -13.68 2.02 -24.07
C CYS A 59 -12.71 1.02 -24.72
N PHE A 60 -13.20 -0.13 -25.20
CA PHE A 60 -12.37 -1.13 -25.88
C PHE A 60 -11.99 -0.70 -27.30
N ASP A 61 -12.84 0.07 -27.99
CA ASP A 61 -12.58 0.52 -29.37
C ASP A 61 -11.60 1.70 -29.45
N THR A 62 -11.48 2.52 -28.40
CA THR A 62 -10.75 3.81 -28.45
C THR A 62 -9.35 3.76 -27.83
N SER A 63 -8.97 2.69 -27.14
CA SER A 63 -7.70 2.65 -26.38
C SER A 63 -6.72 1.59 -26.87
N ASP A 64 -5.54 2.06 -27.31
CA ASP A 64 -4.36 1.25 -27.66
C ASP A 64 -3.90 0.41 -26.45
N GLU A 65 -4.02 -0.93 -26.57
CA GLU A 65 -3.37 -2.06 -25.87
C GLU A 65 -3.09 -2.00 -24.34
N ASN A 66 -3.43 -0.92 -23.64
CA ASN A 66 -3.14 -0.70 -22.23
C ASN A 66 -4.33 -1.09 -21.36
N LEU A 67 -4.24 -2.29 -20.77
CA LEU A 67 -5.28 -2.93 -19.97
C LEU A 67 -5.74 -2.09 -18.77
N GLU A 68 -4.86 -1.28 -18.17
CA GLU A 68 -5.20 -0.45 -17.00
C GLU A 68 -6.14 0.70 -17.37
N ARG A 69 -5.89 1.36 -18.50
CA ARG A 69 -6.72 2.49 -18.97
C ARG A 69 -8.11 2.04 -19.39
N ILE A 70 -8.20 0.86 -20.02
CA ILE A 70 -9.48 0.21 -20.33
C ILE A 70 -10.24 -0.07 -19.04
N GLY A 71 -9.57 -0.64 -18.03
CA GLY A 71 -10.16 -0.93 -16.72
C GLY A 71 -10.74 0.31 -16.02
N ASP A 72 -10.02 1.43 -16.04
CA ASP A 72 -10.48 2.68 -15.42
C ASP A 72 -11.64 3.33 -16.19
N CYS A 73 -11.62 3.25 -17.53
CA CYS A 73 -12.72 3.72 -18.38
C CYS A 73 -14.01 2.93 -18.10
N VAL A 74 -13.93 1.60 -18.03
CA VAL A 74 -15.07 0.72 -17.73
C VAL A 74 -15.64 1.03 -16.35
N LYS A 75 -14.80 1.20 -15.32
CA LYS A 75 -15.25 1.59 -13.97
C LYS A 75 -16.02 2.91 -13.98
N GLN A 76 -15.54 3.89 -14.74
CA GLN A 76 -16.20 5.20 -14.83
C GLN A 76 -17.56 5.12 -15.54
N CYS A 77 -17.67 4.30 -16.58
CA CYS A 77 -18.94 4.03 -17.27
C CYS A 77 -19.96 3.37 -16.32
N GLN A 78 -19.53 2.41 -15.50
CA GLN A 78 -20.39 1.63 -14.59
C GLN A 78 -20.76 2.36 -13.28
N ALA A 79 -20.07 3.44 -12.91
CA ALA A 79 -20.29 4.13 -11.63
C ALA A 79 -21.70 4.71 -11.46
N LYS A 80 -22.39 5.10 -12.54
CA LYS A 80 -23.75 5.66 -12.48
C LYS A 80 -24.82 4.61 -12.15
N PRO A 81 -24.90 3.46 -12.87
CA PRO A 81 -25.85 2.41 -12.51
C PRO A 81 -25.56 1.81 -11.13
N GLU A 82 -24.30 1.68 -10.74
CA GLU A 82 -23.92 1.17 -9.41
C GLU A 82 -24.43 2.07 -8.28
N LYS A 83 -24.26 3.40 -8.39
CA LYS A 83 -24.81 4.37 -7.43
C LYS A 83 -26.32 4.28 -7.31
N PHE A 84 -27.02 4.07 -8.42
CA PHE A 84 -28.47 3.91 -8.41
C PHE A 84 -28.88 2.59 -7.72
N GLY A 85 -28.19 1.48 -8.02
CA GLY A 85 -28.40 0.19 -7.36
C GLY A 85 -28.21 0.29 -5.84
N ASN A 86 -27.14 0.95 -5.40
CA ASN A 86 -26.89 1.19 -3.97
C ASN A 86 -27.99 2.05 -3.32
N ALA A 87 -28.55 3.03 -4.03
CA ALA A 87 -29.66 3.84 -3.53
C ALA A 87 -30.94 3.01 -3.36
N VAL A 88 -31.28 2.17 -4.35
CA VAL A 88 -32.42 1.24 -4.25
C VAL A 88 -32.24 0.29 -3.06
N GLN A 89 -31.06 -0.31 -2.93
CA GLN A 89 -30.77 -1.21 -1.81
C GLN A 89 -30.91 -0.51 -0.46
N THR A 90 -30.47 0.74 -0.36
CA THR A 90 -30.58 1.52 0.88
C THR A 90 -32.03 1.79 1.25
N GLU A 91 -32.87 2.17 0.28
CA GLU A 91 -34.31 2.40 0.54
C GLU A 91 -35.05 1.10 0.88
N LEU A 92 -34.67 -0.03 0.27
CA LEU A 92 -35.23 -1.35 0.62
C LEU A 92 -34.83 -1.77 2.04
N ASN A 93 -33.58 -1.54 2.44
CA ASN A 93 -33.14 -1.82 3.80
C ASN A 93 -33.89 -0.95 4.82
N GLN A 94 -34.12 0.34 4.50
CA GLN A 94 -34.95 1.22 5.35
C GLN A 94 -36.39 0.72 5.48
N LEU A 95 -36.97 0.20 4.39
CA LEU A 95 -38.30 -0.40 4.43
C LEU A 95 -38.31 -1.66 5.32
N GLN A 96 -37.29 -2.52 5.21
CA GLN A 96 -37.14 -3.69 6.07
C GLN A 96 -37.02 -3.30 7.55
N ASP A 97 -36.20 -2.30 7.88
CA ASP A 97 -36.01 -1.82 9.26
C ASP A 97 -37.29 -1.21 9.84
N LEU A 98 -38.07 -0.48 9.02
CA LEU A 98 -39.37 0.05 9.43
C LEU A 98 -40.36 -1.07 9.74
N LEU A 99 -40.41 -2.12 8.91
CA LEU A 99 -41.29 -3.27 9.14
C LEU A 99 -40.86 -4.05 10.39
N LEU A 100 -39.56 -4.34 10.55
CA LEU A 100 -39.00 -5.03 11.70
C LEU A 100 -39.26 -4.26 13.01
N SER A 101 -38.99 -2.96 13.03
CA SER A 101 -39.22 -2.13 14.22
C SER A 101 -40.72 -1.97 14.56
N CYS A 102 -41.59 -1.96 13.54
CA CYS A 102 -43.02 -1.93 13.72
C CYS A 102 -43.56 -3.27 14.26
N GLN A 103 -43.05 -4.40 13.76
CA GLN A 103 -43.35 -5.74 14.29
C GLN A 103 -42.86 -5.90 15.73
N GLN A 104 -41.64 -5.43 16.05
CA GLN A 104 -41.10 -5.46 17.40
C GLN A 104 -41.94 -4.63 18.37
N LYS A 105 -42.38 -3.43 17.97
CA LYS A 105 -43.30 -2.61 18.78
C LYS A 105 -44.63 -3.30 19.04
N CYS A 106 -45.19 -3.98 18.02
CA CYS A 106 -46.37 -4.82 18.22
C CYS A 106 -46.05 -5.93 19.24
N PHE A 107 -44.95 -6.66 19.07
CA PHE A 107 -44.56 -7.73 19.98
C PHE A 107 -44.40 -7.24 21.44
N ASP A 108 -43.68 -6.15 21.67
CA ASP A 108 -43.44 -5.60 23.01
C ASP A 108 -44.74 -5.10 23.68
N THR A 109 -45.66 -4.51 22.89
CA THR A 109 -46.94 -3.99 23.40
C THR A 109 -47.87 -5.10 23.88
N TYR A 110 -47.80 -6.28 23.26
CA TYR A 110 -48.66 -7.42 23.59
C TYR A 110 -47.97 -8.45 24.50
N SER A 111 -46.64 -8.55 24.49
CA SER A 111 -45.88 -9.39 25.44
C SER A 111 -45.97 -8.85 26.87
N ALA A 112 -46.06 -7.53 27.04
CA ALA A 112 -46.24 -6.87 28.34
C ALA A 112 -47.67 -7.03 28.94
N LYS A 113 -48.64 -7.55 28.18
CA LYS A 113 -50.05 -7.73 28.60
C LYS A 113 -50.41 -9.17 28.98
N SER A 114 -49.40 -10.02 29.22
CA SER A 114 -49.49 -11.47 29.43
C SER A 114 -50.23 -11.94 30.71
N GLY A 115 -50.97 -11.07 31.40
CA GLY A 115 -51.80 -11.41 32.56
C GLY A 115 -53.31 -11.56 32.31
N SER A 116 -53.80 -11.25 31.09
CA SER A 116 -55.24 -11.34 30.79
C SER A 116 -55.47 -11.68 29.31
N GLY A 117 -55.75 -12.95 29.03
CA GLY A 117 -56.42 -13.46 27.81
C GLY A 117 -56.20 -12.71 26.48
N THR A 118 -54.96 -12.39 26.12
CA THR A 118 -54.67 -11.72 24.84
C THR A 118 -54.58 -12.76 23.74
N THR A 119 -55.57 -12.69 22.84
CA THR A 119 -55.80 -13.66 21.75
C THR A 119 -54.82 -13.41 20.60
N ALA A 120 -54.33 -14.47 19.96
CA ALA A 120 -53.49 -14.39 18.75
C ALA A 120 -54.08 -13.44 17.67
N ALA A 121 -55.40 -13.28 17.65
CA ALA A 121 -56.15 -12.34 16.80
C ALA A 121 -55.84 -10.85 17.04
N GLU A 122 -55.36 -10.44 18.22
CA GLU A 122 -54.95 -9.05 18.48
C GLU A 122 -53.53 -8.76 17.96
N MET A 123 -52.63 -9.73 18.08
CA MET A 123 -51.29 -9.68 17.48
C MET A 123 -51.40 -9.66 15.95
N GLU A 124 -52.30 -10.47 15.39
CA GLU A 124 -52.61 -10.51 13.97
C GLU A 124 -53.12 -9.15 13.45
N ARG A 125 -54.05 -8.52 14.19
CA ARG A 125 -54.56 -7.18 13.87
C ARG A 125 -53.51 -6.08 13.98
N CYS A 126 -52.56 -6.17 14.92
CA CYS A 126 -51.47 -5.19 15.01
C CYS A 126 -50.54 -5.26 13.80
N ALA A 127 -50.22 -6.48 13.36
CA ALA A 127 -49.36 -6.68 12.21
C ALA A 127 -50.06 -6.28 10.89
N ILE A 128 -51.37 -6.49 10.74
CA ILE A 128 -52.14 -5.97 9.58
C ILE A 128 -52.07 -4.43 9.53
N LYS A 129 -52.31 -3.76 10.67
CA LYS A 129 -52.18 -2.28 10.76
C LYS A 129 -50.78 -1.79 10.46
N CYS A 130 -49.75 -2.58 10.79
CA CYS A 130 -48.37 -2.26 10.47
C CYS A 130 -48.12 -2.21 8.95
N TYR A 131 -48.66 -3.15 8.18
CA TYR A 131 -48.58 -3.13 6.72
C TYR A 131 -49.40 -1.99 6.12
N ASP A 132 -50.62 -1.75 6.61
CA ASP A 132 -51.49 -0.68 6.12
C ASP A 132 -50.86 0.71 6.29
N ASN A 133 -50.27 0.97 7.46
CA ASN A 133 -49.60 2.24 7.75
C ASN A 133 -48.34 2.47 6.90
N ASN A 134 -47.66 1.39 6.51
CA ASN A 134 -46.43 1.45 5.73
C ASN A 134 -46.65 1.28 4.22
N GLN A 135 -47.89 1.04 3.75
CA GLN A 135 -48.19 0.93 2.31
C GLN A 135 -47.93 2.26 1.57
N SER A 136 -48.18 3.39 2.23
CA SER A 136 -47.86 4.72 1.70
C SER A 136 -46.35 4.97 1.57
N ALA A 137 -45.52 4.28 2.37
CA ALA A 137 -44.07 4.37 2.28
C ALA A 137 -43.53 3.79 0.97
N ILE A 138 -44.19 2.78 0.38
CA ILE A 138 -43.84 2.23 -0.94
C ILE A 138 -43.95 3.32 -2.02
N ALA A 139 -45.05 4.09 -2.01
CA ALA A 139 -45.25 5.19 -2.95
C ALA A 139 -44.24 6.34 -2.72
N GLU A 140 -43.90 6.64 -1.47
CA GLU A 140 -42.86 7.62 -1.14
C GLU A 140 -41.47 7.18 -1.61
N ILE A 141 -41.10 5.91 -1.41
CA ILE A 141 -39.82 5.35 -1.86
C ILE A 141 -39.75 5.39 -3.39
N ALA A 142 -40.83 4.98 -4.08
CA ALA A 142 -40.91 5.03 -5.54
C ALA A 142 -40.72 6.46 -6.09
N THR A 143 -41.32 7.47 -5.44
CA THR A 143 -41.19 8.87 -5.84
C THR A 143 -39.81 9.47 -5.50
N ARG A 144 -39.17 9.06 -4.40
CA ARG A 144 -37.79 9.44 -4.05
C ARG A 144 -36.78 8.88 -5.04
N LEU A 145 -36.92 7.60 -5.39
CA LEU A 145 -36.11 6.92 -6.41
C LEU A 145 -36.31 7.54 -7.80
N ARG A 146 -37.53 7.99 -8.12
CA ARG A 146 -37.84 8.66 -9.40
C ARG A 146 -37.26 10.08 -9.49
N ASN A 147 -37.34 10.87 -8.41
CA ASN A 147 -37.01 12.30 -8.47
C ASN A 147 -35.57 12.64 -8.12
N GLY A 148 -34.76 11.69 -7.62
CA GLY A 148 -33.31 11.83 -7.44
C GLY A 148 -32.84 13.01 -6.57
N LYS A 149 -33.77 13.69 -5.89
CA LYS A 149 -33.51 14.91 -5.11
C LYS A 149 -33.93 14.65 -3.68
N ALA A 150 -33.00 14.14 -2.87
CA ALA A 150 -33.07 14.32 -1.44
C ALA A 150 -33.28 15.82 -1.16
N LYS A 151 -34.37 16.19 -0.46
CA LYS A 151 -34.62 17.57 -0.05
C LYS A 151 -33.40 18.03 0.76
N LYS A 152 -32.66 19.03 0.26
CA LYS A 152 -31.53 19.64 0.98
C LYS A 152 -32.09 20.34 2.21
N THR A 153 -32.09 19.66 3.35
CA THR A 153 -32.31 20.29 4.64
C THR A 153 -31.16 21.28 4.91
N ARG A 154 -31.49 22.45 5.45
CA ARG A 154 -30.48 23.44 5.84
C ARG A 154 -29.60 22.82 6.93
N LYS A 155 -28.29 22.87 6.76
CA LYS A 155 -27.35 22.40 7.78
C LYS A 155 -27.42 23.35 8.98
N PHE A 156 -27.65 22.81 10.18
CA PHE A 156 -27.54 23.57 11.43
C PHE A 156 -26.09 24.05 11.61
N ALA A 157 -25.90 25.24 12.20
CA ALA A 157 -24.60 25.89 12.43
C ALA A 157 -23.78 26.22 11.16
N GLN A 158 -24.42 26.79 10.13
CA GLN A 158 -23.67 27.41 9.03
C GLN A 158 -23.00 28.71 9.49
N VAL A 159 -21.69 28.66 9.65
CA VAL A 159 -20.84 29.85 9.86
C VAL A 159 -20.28 30.39 8.54
N LYS A 160 -20.01 31.69 8.49
CA LYS A 160 -19.32 32.33 7.36
C LYS A 160 -17.93 31.69 7.21
N ARG A 161 -17.62 31.18 6.01
CA ARG A 161 -16.32 30.56 5.73
C ARG A 161 -15.20 31.59 5.96
N ARG A 162 -14.33 31.30 6.92
CA ARG A 162 -13.05 31.99 7.14
C ARG A 162 -11.94 31.17 6.51
N MET A 163 -10.83 31.81 6.12
CA MET A 163 -9.65 31.07 5.67
C MET A 163 -9.18 30.13 6.77
N ASN A 164 -8.96 28.87 6.42
CA ASN A 164 -8.49 27.85 7.34
C ASN A 164 -6.97 28.00 7.49
N PRO A 165 -6.39 27.99 8.69
CA PRO A 165 -4.93 27.98 8.87
C PRO A 165 -4.20 26.85 8.10
N LYS A 166 -4.93 25.79 7.74
CA LYS A 166 -4.45 24.66 6.93
C LYS A 166 -4.70 24.82 5.41
N ASP A 167 -5.12 26.00 4.94
CA ASP A 167 -5.31 26.23 3.51
C ASP A 167 -3.97 26.13 2.77
N PRO A 168 -3.88 25.33 1.69
CA PRO A 168 -2.64 25.18 0.91
C PRO A 168 -2.19 26.50 0.27
N LYS A 169 -3.09 27.47 0.13
CA LYS A 169 -2.77 28.82 -0.37
C LYS A 169 -2.01 29.69 0.64
N ILE A 170 -2.07 29.36 1.95
CA ILE A 170 -1.31 30.04 3.02
C ILE A 170 0.07 29.39 3.20
N ALA A 171 0.22 28.14 2.79
CA ALA A 171 1.48 27.39 2.84
C ALA A 171 2.44 27.80 1.70
N LEU A 172 2.79 29.08 1.61
CA LEU A 172 3.76 29.58 0.64
C LEU A 172 5.21 29.17 0.96
N ASN A 173 5.50 28.54 2.10
CA ASN A 173 6.85 28.07 2.45
C ASN A 173 6.83 26.86 3.40
N LYS A 174 6.10 25.79 3.05
CA LYS A 174 6.46 24.45 3.53
C LYS A 174 6.65 23.58 2.30
N PRO A 175 7.78 22.86 2.17
CA PRO A 175 7.88 21.85 1.13
C PRO A 175 6.71 20.91 1.34
N VAL A 176 5.86 20.79 0.32
CA VAL A 176 4.82 19.76 0.27
C VAL A 176 5.60 18.45 0.31
N SER A 177 5.76 17.89 1.51
CA SER A 177 6.17 16.50 1.62
C SER A 177 5.11 15.73 0.87
N LYS A 178 5.53 15.06 -0.21
CA LYS A 178 4.74 14.07 -0.93
C LYS A 178 4.31 13.01 0.09
N GLN A 179 3.18 13.25 0.74
CA GLN A 179 2.40 12.24 1.43
C GLN A 179 1.18 11.90 0.57
N THR A 180 1.39 11.76 -0.74
CA THR A 180 0.64 10.77 -1.51
C THR A 180 1.34 9.44 -1.26
N LYS A 181 1.19 8.90 -0.04
CA LYS A 181 1.49 7.50 0.21
C LYS A 181 0.38 6.73 -0.49
N GLU A 182 0.78 6.10 -1.58
CA GLU A 182 0.07 5.02 -2.24
C GLU A 182 -0.48 4.04 -1.20
N ASN A 183 -1.72 3.59 -1.37
CA ASN A 183 -2.33 2.49 -0.62
C ASN A 183 -1.70 1.13 -0.99
N THR A 184 -0.40 1.08 -1.27
CA THR A 184 0.38 -0.14 -1.18
C THR A 184 0.77 -0.26 0.28
N GLY A 185 0.51 -1.41 0.92
CA GLY A 185 0.96 -1.66 2.29
C GLY A 185 2.45 -1.33 2.49
N PRO A 186 2.96 -1.29 3.73
CA PRO A 186 4.39 -1.07 3.94
C PRO A 186 5.16 -2.20 3.24
N LEU A 187 5.69 -1.92 2.05
CA LEU A 187 6.66 -2.77 1.38
C LEU A 187 7.90 -2.72 2.26
N SER A 188 8.02 -3.73 3.13
CA SER A 188 9.22 -3.95 3.91
C SER A 188 10.22 -4.61 2.96
N GLU A 189 10.99 -3.80 2.25
CA GLU A 189 12.16 -4.28 1.52
C GLU A 189 13.17 -4.79 2.55
N GLY A 190 13.10 -6.08 2.86
CA GLY A 190 14.17 -6.76 3.58
C GLY A 190 15.40 -6.77 2.67
N PRO A 191 16.60 -6.38 3.16
CA PRO A 191 17.81 -6.44 2.36
C PRO A 191 18.03 -7.89 1.93
N GLN A 192 17.94 -8.16 0.63
CA GLN A 192 18.23 -9.46 0.07
C GLN A 192 19.70 -9.81 0.35
N VAL A 193 19.96 -11.00 0.87
CA VAL A 193 21.34 -11.48 1.07
C VAL A 193 21.98 -11.76 -0.29
N HIS A 194 23.23 -11.32 -0.46
CA HIS A 194 23.95 -11.47 -1.72
C HIS A 194 24.27 -12.95 -2.01
N TYR A 195 24.01 -13.41 -3.23
CA TYR A 195 24.13 -14.82 -3.65
C TYR A 195 25.54 -15.43 -3.47
N GLY A 196 26.60 -14.64 -3.61
CA GLY A 196 27.99 -15.10 -3.42
C GLY A 196 28.48 -15.21 -1.97
N MET A 197 27.58 -15.18 -0.99
CA MET A 197 27.92 -15.28 0.43
C MET A 197 27.50 -16.65 0.99
N PHE A 198 28.46 -17.49 1.38
CA PHE A 198 28.22 -18.68 2.20
C PHE A 198 28.40 -18.30 3.68
N PHE A 199 27.28 -18.05 4.38
CA PHE A 199 27.24 -17.38 5.69
C PHE A 199 27.95 -16.01 5.68
N ASN A 200 29.23 -15.96 6.07
CA ASN A 200 30.08 -14.76 6.10
C ASN A 200 31.28 -14.84 5.15
N TYR A 201 31.47 -15.96 4.47
CA TYR A 201 32.55 -16.16 3.51
C TYR A 201 32.10 -15.73 2.13
N ASN A 202 32.96 -14.97 1.48
CA ASN A 202 32.72 -14.43 0.17
C ASN A 202 33.48 -15.24 -0.87
N GLU A 203 32.77 -16.06 -1.63
CA GLU A 203 33.35 -16.92 -2.66
C GLU A 203 33.69 -16.15 -3.94
N ASN A 204 33.17 -14.93 -4.09
CA ASN A 204 33.39 -14.11 -5.30
C ASN A 204 34.77 -13.44 -5.35
N LEU A 205 35.57 -13.52 -4.28
CA LEU A 205 36.90 -12.95 -4.22
C LEU A 205 37.92 -13.92 -4.82
N VAL A 206 38.01 -13.89 -6.14
CA VAL A 206 38.97 -14.68 -6.93
C VAL A 206 40.00 -13.72 -7.56
N PRO A 207 41.28 -14.10 -7.66
CA PRO A 207 42.26 -13.36 -8.45
C PRO A 207 41.78 -13.15 -9.91
N PRO A 208 41.89 -11.95 -10.50
CA PRO A 208 42.60 -10.77 -9.98
C PRO A 208 41.80 -9.98 -8.94
N TYR A 209 42.43 -9.69 -7.80
CA TYR A 209 41.79 -8.96 -6.71
C TYR A 209 41.59 -7.50 -7.07
N GLN A 210 40.42 -6.97 -6.74
CA GLN A 210 40.06 -5.57 -6.98
C GLN A 210 40.15 -4.83 -5.65
N VAL A 211 41.07 -3.86 -5.55
CA VAL A 211 41.33 -3.13 -4.32
C VAL A 211 40.90 -1.68 -4.48
N ILE A 212 39.95 -1.22 -3.68
CA ILE A 212 39.58 0.20 -3.59
C ILE A 212 40.52 0.88 -2.61
N VAL A 213 41.14 1.97 -3.04
CA VAL A 213 42.13 2.71 -2.24
C VAL A 213 41.55 4.03 -1.75
N ASP A 214 41.76 4.29 -0.46
CA ASP A 214 41.40 5.51 0.25
C ASP A 214 42.57 6.53 0.31
N THR A 215 42.26 7.81 0.50
CA THR A 215 43.26 8.91 0.56
C THR A 215 44.30 8.67 1.66
N ASN A 216 43.85 8.29 2.85
CA ASN A 216 44.69 8.03 4.02
C ASN A 216 45.64 6.84 3.80
N PHE A 217 45.23 5.84 3.02
CA PHE A 217 46.07 4.69 2.70
C PHE A 217 47.22 5.07 1.76
N ILE A 218 46.96 5.89 0.75
CA ILE A 218 47.99 6.40 -0.17
C ILE A 218 49.04 7.19 0.63
N ASN A 219 48.59 8.06 1.52
CA ASN A 219 49.47 8.88 2.35
C ASN A 219 50.36 8.04 3.26
N ALA A 220 49.79 7.05 3.93
CA ALA A 220 50.56 6.13 4.77
C ALA A 220 51.53 5.27 3.95
N SER A 221 51.17 4.89 2.73
CA SER A 221 52.05 4.14 1.82
C SER A 221 53.27 4.97 1.42
N ILE A 222 53.06 6.25 1.11
CA ILE A 222 54.15 7.20 0.82
C ILE A 222 55.06 7.37 2.04
N GLN A 223 54.49 7.58 3.23
CA GLN A 223 55.26 7.74 4.47
C GLN A 223 56.13 6.52 4.77
N ASN A 224 55.62 5.32 4.52
CA ASN A 224 56.35 4.07 4.72
C ASN A 224 57.23 3.67 3.53
N LYS A 225 57.29 4.48 2.45
CA LYS A 225 58.04 4.24 1.22
C LYS A 225 57.67 2.92 0.52
N LEU A 226 56.37 2.61 0.50
CA LEU A 226 55.83 1.42 -0.14
C LEU A 226 55.27 1.75 -1.52
N ASP A 227 55.62 0.94 -2.52
CA ASP A 227 54.99 0.97 -3.83
C ASP A 227 53.66 0.20 -3.77
N LEU A 228 52.57 0.86 -4.15
CA LEU A 228 51.20 0.32 -4.01
C LEU A 228 51.06 -1.02 -4.72
N HIS A 229 51.49 -1.11 -5.98
CA HIS A 229 51.31 -2.34 -6.76
C HIS A 229 52.14 -3.49 -6.23
N LYS A 230 53.44 -3.25 -5.99
CA LYS A 230 54.35 -4.28 -5.51
C LYS A 230 53.94 -4.79 -4.13
N ALA A 231 53.69 -3.89 -3.19
CA ALA A 231 53.32 -4.27 -1.83
C ALA A 231 51.96 -4.98 -1.75
N MET A 232 51.00 -4.66 -2.63
CA MET A 232 49.72 -5.40 -2.71
C MET A 232 49.91 -6.81 -3.27
N ILE A 233 50.75 -6.99 -4.29
CA ILE A 233 51.06 -8.31 -4.85
C ILE A 233 51.80 -9.17 -3.83
N ASP A 234 52.77 -8.59 -3.12
CA ASP A 234 53.53 -9.29 -2.07
C ASP A 234 52.62 -9.70 -0.88
N CYS A 235 51.57 -8.92 -0.59
CA CYS A 235 50.62 -9.20 0.48
C CYS A 235 49.59 -10.28 0.12
N LEU A 236 49.02 -10.20 -1.09
CA LEU A 236 47.95 -11.10 -1.55
C LEU A 236 48.45 -12.32 -2.33
N ILE A 237 49.74 -12.35 -2.69
CA ILE A 237 50.39 -13.41 -3.49
C ILE A 237 49.62 -13.68 -4.80
N ALA A 238 49.03 -12.62 -5.36
CA ALA A 238 48.15 -12.70 -6.52
C ALA A 238 48.14 -11.38 -7.31
N LYS A 239 47.58 -11.40 -8.52
CA LYS A 239 47.42 -10.20 -9.34
C LYS A 239 46.38 -9.26 -8.71
N CYS A 240 46.75 -8.00 -8.51
CA CYS A 240 45.90 -6.97 -7.92
C CYS A 240 45.65 -5.84 -8.92
N ILE A 241 44.38 -5.42 -9.02
CA ILE A 241 43.92 -4.26 -9.79
C ILE A 241 43.51 -3.19 -8.79
N ILE A 242 44.15 -2.03 -8.88
CA ILE A 242 43.93 -0.92 -7.97
C ILE A 242 42.86 0.00 -8.55
N TYR A 243 41.89 0.34 -7.73
CA TYR A 243 40.83 1.28 -8.07
C TYR A 243 40.84 2.48 -7.14
N VAL A 244 40.67 3.67 -7.72
CA VAL A 244 40.48 4.92 -7.00
C VAL A 244 39.18 5.56 -7.46
N THR A 245 38.34 5.97 -6.51
CA THR A 245 37.06 6.61 -6.81
C THR A 245 37.22 8.11 -7.10
N ASP A 246 36.29 8.68 -7.87
CA ASP A 246 36.29 10.12 -8.17
C ASP A 246 36.29 11.00 -6.92
N CYS A 247 35.57 10.61 -5.86
CA CYS A 247 35.54 11.36 -4.61
C CYS A 247 36.91 11.40 -3.92
N VAL A 248 37.65 10.28 -3.92
CA VAL A 248 39.00 10.19 -3.34
C VAL A 248 39.97 11.07 -4.13
N ILE A 249 39.88 11.11 -5.47
CA ILE A 249 40.66 12.04 -6.29
C ILE A 249 40.29 13.49 -5.95
N GLY A 250 39.01 13.79 -5.83
CA GLY A 250 38.53 15.13 -5.46
C GLY A 250 39.00 15.57 -4.07
N GLU A 251 39.09 14.66 -3.10
CA GLU A 251 39.67 14.93 -1.78
C GLU A 251 41.17 15.21 -1.86
N LEU A 252 41.93 14.42 -2.63
CA LEU A 252 43.36 14.68 -2.85
C LEU A 252 43.62 16.02 -3.52
N GLU A 253 42.77 16.43 -4.47
CA GLU A 253 42.86 17.74 -5.13
C GLU A 253 42.57 18.89 -4.15
N LYS A 254 41.62 18.72 -3.22
CA LYS A 254 41.30 19.70 -2.16
C LYS A 254 42.42 19.86 -1.13
N LEU A 255 43.14 18.79 -0.82
CA LEU A 255 44.21 18.81 0.19
C LEU A 255 45.47 19.59 -0.27
N GLY A 256 45.57 19.91 -1.57
CA GLY A 256 46.53 20.87 -2.12
C GLY A 256 47.96 20.34 -2.28
N HIS A 257 48.94 21.27 -2.31
CA HIS A 257 50.33 20.97 -2.69
C HIS A 257 51.03 19.92 -1.82
N ARG A 258 50.66 19.81 -0.53
CA ARG A 258 51.26 18.81 0.39
C ARG A 258 51.05 17.37 -0.08
N TYR A 259 49.98 17.12 -0.82
CA TYR A 259 49.59 15.79 -1.29
C TYR A 259 49.80 15.62 -2.79
N ARG A 260 50.65 16.45 -3.42
CA ARG A 260 50.96 16.37 -4.86
C ARG A 260 51.49 15.00 -5.28
N LEU A 261 52.32 14.39 -4.43
CA LEU A 261 52.85 13.04 -4.68
C LEU A 261 51.75 11.98 -4.64
N ALA A 262 50.82 12.07 -3.68
CA ALA A 262 49.67 11.19 -3.59
C ALA A 262 48.74 11.33 -4.80
N LEU A 263 48.51 12.56 -5.26
CA LEU A 263 47.72 12.82 -6.47
C LEU A 263 48.38 12.24 -7.73
N GLN A 264 49.70 12.34 -7.86
CA GLN A 264 50.44 11.78 -8.98
C GLN A 264 50.39 10.24 -8.98
N LEU A 265 50.51 9.61 -7.81
CA LEU A 265 50.36 8.15 -7.66
C LEU A 265 48.92 7.70 -7.97
N ALA A 266 47.91 8.45 -7.54
CA ALA A 266 46.51 8.12 -7.82
C ALA A 266 46.14 8.27 -9.31
N LYS A 267 46.87 9.10 -10.06
CA LYS A 267 46.70 9.33 -11.51
C LYS A 267 47.63 8.47 -12.38
N ASP A 268 48.37 7.53 -11.80
CA ASP A 268 49.21 6.58 -12.54
C ASP A 268 48.31 5.73 -13.47
N PRO A 269 48.67 5.51 -14.74
CA PRO A 269 47.91 4.65 -15.67
C PRO A 269 47.71 3.21 -15.19
N ARG A 270 48.50 2.73 -14.22
CA ARG A 270 48.31 1.41 -13.61
C ARG A 270 47.13 1.35 -12.63
N VAL A 271 46.65 2.52 -12.19
CA VAL A 271 45.53 2.68 -11.26
C VAL A 271 44.26 3.01 -12.05
N ASN A 272 43.24 2.18 -11.89
CA ASN A 272 41.98 2.36 -12.58
C ASN A 272 41.09 3.36 -11.84
N ARG A 273 40.44 4.24 -12.59
CA ARG A 273 39.51 5.23 -12.03
C ARG A 273 38.08 4.70 -12.02
N LEU A 274 37.42 4.74 -10.87
CA LEU A 274 36.01 4.40 -10.71
C LEU A 274 35.14 5.67 -10.68
N THR A 275 34.18 5.74 -11.59
CA THR A 275 33.25 6.86 -11.68
C THR A 275 32.20 6.81 -10.58
N CYS A 276 31.99 7.93 -9.89
CA CYS A 276 30.98 8.08 -8.85
C CYS A 276 29.68 8.69 -9.40
N THR A 277 28.53 8.19 -8.93
CA THR A 277 27.19 8.65 -9.35
C THR A 277 26.54 9.64 -8.38
N HIS A 278 27.28 10.09 -7.36
CA HIS A 278 26.77 10.95 -6.29
C HIS A 278 27.30 12.39 -6.40
N THR A 279 26.51 13.36 -5.95
CA THR A 279 26.92 14.77 -5.91
C THR A 279 27.50 15.13 -4.54
N GLY A 280 28.81 15.37 -4.46
CA GLY A 280 29.44 16.01 -3.29
C GLY A 280 29.41 15.24 -1.97
N THR A 281 29.29 13.91 -1.99
CA THR A 281 29.37 13.09 -0.77
C THR A 281 30.81 12.92 -0.28
N TYR A 282 30.96 12.58 1.01
CA TYR A 282 32.24 12.19 1.60
C TYR A 282 32.74 10.87 0.98
N ALA A 283 34.06 10.73 0.79
CA ALA A 283 34.61 9.52 0.17
C ALA A 283 34.32 8.25 0.97
N ASP A 284 34.33 8.32 2.30
CA ASP A 284 34.00 7.21 3.20
C ASP A 284 32.62 6.61 2.90
N ASP A 285 31.62 7.48 2.73
CA ASP A 285 30.25 7.07 2.45
C ASP A 285 30.14 6.42 1.07
N CYS A 286 30.84 6.97 0.08
CA CYS A 286 30.92 6.37 -1.25
C CYS A 286 31.52 4.96 -1.22
N ILE A 287 32.63 4.76 -0.49
CA ILE A 287 33.30 3.47 -0.41
C ILE A 287 32.37 2.46 0.28
N VAL A 288 31.73 2.85 1.39
CA VAL A 288 30.83 2.00 2.15
C VAL A 288 29.61 1.59 1.31
N GLU A 289 28.98 2.53 0.61
CA GLU A 289 27.82 2.24 -0.25
C GLU A 289 28.20 1.33 -1.41
N ARG A 290 29.33 1.60 -2.08
CA ARG A 290 29.81 0.80 -3.21
C ARG A 290 30.13 -0.65 -2.80
N VAL A 291 30.80 -0.83 -1.66
CA VAL A 291 31.16 -2.13 -1.13
C VAL A 291 29.94 -2.89 -0.59
N MET A 292 28.94 -2.17 -0.08
CA MET A 292 27.67 -2.75 0.36
C MET A 292 26.87 -3.30 -0.82
N GLN A 293 26.84 -2.58 -1.94
CA GLN A 293 26.19 -3.01 -3.19
C GLN A 293 26.97 -4.14 -3.87
N HIS A 294 28.28 -3.97 -4.00
CA HIS A 294 29.16 -4.91 -4.70
C HIS A 294 30.23 -5.44 -3.76
N LYS A 295 30.01 -6.65 -3.25
CA LYS A 295 30.96 -7.35 -2.37
C LYS A 295 32.13 -7.98 -3.15
N CYS A 296 32.64 -7.35 -4.19
CA CYS A 296 33.76 -7.86 -5.00
C CYS A 296 35.07 -7.09 -4.80
N TYR A 297 35.12 -6.22 -3.78
CA TYR A 297 36.24 -5.35 -3.51
C TYR A 297 36.92 -5.67 -2.18
N ILE A 298 38.23 -5.50 -2.16
CA ILE A 298 39.03 -5.35 -0.94
C ILE A 298 39.18 -3.85 -0.68
N VAL A 299 39.01 -3.41 0.56
CA VAL A 299 39.17 -1.99 0.89
C VAL A 299 40.52 -1.76 1.55
N ALA A 300 41.33 -0.88 0.97
CA ALA A 300 42.60 -0.43 1.53
C ALA A 300 42.41 0.90 2.25
N THR A 301 42.34 0.85 3.59
CA THR A 301 42.21 2.06 4.44
C THR A 301 42.94 1.89 5.77
N ASN A 302 43.49 3.00 6.26
CA ASN A 302 44.07 3.08 7.60
C ASN A 302 43.16 3.77 8.62
N ASP A 303 42.06 4.36 8.18
CA ASP A 303 41.14 5.08 9.05
C ASP A 303 40.42 4.12 10.01
N VAL A 304 40.44 4.47 11.30
CA VAL A 304 39.82 3.67 12.36
C VAL A 304 38.30 3.63 12.19
N ASP A 305 37.66 4.73 11.81
CA ASP A 305 36.21 4.83 11.73
C ASP A 305 35.68 4.15 10.47
N LEU A 306 36.35 4.32 9.33
CA LEU A 306 36.02 3.59 8.11
C LEU A 306 36.19 2.07 8.29
N LYS A 307 37.27 1.62 8.96
CA LYS A 307 37.45 0.22 9.34
C LYS A 307 36.31 -0.30 10.22
N ARG A 308 35.87 0.46 11.23
CA ARG A 308 34.72 0.07 12.08
C ARG A 308 33.43 -0.10 11.27
N ARG A 309 33.18 0.78 10.30
CA ARG A 309 32.01 0.71 9.42
C ARG A 309 32.06 -0.52 8.51
N ILE A 310 33.20 -0.76 7.85
CA ILE A 310 33.37 -1.90 6.93
C ILE A 310 33.32 -3.24 7.68
N ARG A 311 33.82 -3.30 8.93
CA ARG A 311 33.72 -4.53 9.76
C ARG A 311 32.29 -4.97 10.03
N ARG A 312 31.29 -4.09 9.92
CA ARG A 312 29.87 -4.45 10.03
C ARG A 312 29.35 -5.17 8.78
N ILE A 313 30.01 -4.97 7.64
CA ILE A 313 29.67 -5.62 6.37
C ILE A 313 30.40 -6.98 6.32
N PRO A 314 29.67 -8.10 6.24
CA PRO A 314 30.30 -9.41 6.11
C PRO A 314 30.86 -9.61 4.69
N GLY A 315 31.98 -10.33 4.59
CA GLY A 315 32.57 -10.75 3.31
C GLY A 315 33.51 -9.74 2.64
N VAL A 316 33.85 -8.64 3.31
CA VAL A 316 34.74 -7.59 2.77
C VAL A 316 36.07 -7.61 3.53
N PRO A 317 37.20 -7.95 2.87
CA PRO A 317 38.52 -7.86 3.47
C PRO A 317 39.00 -6.41 3.57
N ILE A 318 39.78 -6.12 4.61
CA ILE A 318 40.33 -4.79 4.85
C ILE A 318 41.85 -4.87 4.84
N MET A 319 42.48 -4.14 3.94
CA MET A 319 43.93 -3.98 3.87
C MET A 319 44.36 -2.70 4.57
N TYR A 320 45.42 -2.76 5.37
CA TYR A 320 45.98 -1.62 6.09
C TYR A 320 47.51 -1.69 6.09
N VAL A 321 48.15 -0.55 6.37
CA VAL A 321 49.60 -0.43 6.44
C VAL A 321 50.03 -0.64 7.89
N ALA A 322 50.95 -1.59 8.13
CA ALA A 322 51.56 -1.83 9.42
C ALA A 322 53.00 -2.33 9.26
N ASN A 323 53.92 -1.87 10.11
CA ASN A 323 55.31 -2.34 10.16
C ASN A 323 56.02 -2.32 8.78
N HIS A 324 55.88 -1.24 8.02
CA HIS A 324 56.43 -1.13 6.66
C HIS A 324 55.97 -2.24 5.68
N LYS A 325 54.82 -2.86 5.92
CA LYS A 325 54.21 -3.85 5.03
C LYS A 325 52.70 -3.63 4.96
N TYR A 326 52.06 -4.22 3.96
CA TYR A 326 50.60 -4.32 3.93
C TYR A 326 50.17 -5.57 4.68
N ALA A 327 49.20 -5.40 5.56
CA ALA A 327 48.55 -6.46 6.28
C ALA A 327 47.07 -6.47 5.91
N ILE A 328 46.44 -7.63 6.01
CA ILE A 328 45.05 -7.81 5.62
C ILE A 328 44.25 -8.51 6.72
N GLU A 329 43.06 -7.99 6.97
CA GLU A 329 42.08 -8.50 7.91
C GLU A 329 40.98 -9.24 7.13
N ARG A 330 40.46 -10.36 7.68
CA ARG A 330 39.28 -11.10 7.17
C ARG A 330 39.42 -11.74 5.77
N ILE A 331 40.55 -12.34 5.44
CA ILE A 331 40.60 -13.34 4.34
C ILE A 331 40.24 -14.72 4.92
N PRO A 332 39.44 -15.56 4.22
CA PRO A 332 39.36 -16.98 4.56
C PRO A 332 40.76 -17.61 4.62
N MET A 333 41.03 -18.37 5.68
CA MET A 333 42.35 -18.95 6.00
C MET A 333 42.93 -19.88 4.93
N SER A 334 42.18 -20.21 3.87
CA SER A 334 42.64 -21.05 2.75
C SER A 334 43.64 -20.36 1.82
N ILE A 335 43.77 -19.02 1.86
CA ILE A 335 44.66 -18.26 0.96
C ILE A 335 45.90 -17.74 1.71
N THR A 336 45.78 -17.47 3.01
CA THR A 336 46.90 -17.13 3.89
C THR A 336 47.49 -18.40 4.50
N GLY A 337 48.10 -19.25 3.68
CA GLY A 337 48.54 -20.57 4.12
C GLY A 337 49.73 -21.13 3.34
N LYS A 338 50.91 -20.53 3.52
CA LYS A 338 52.13 -21.19 4.00
C LYS A 338 53.23 -20.16 4.29
#